data_AF-A0AA38S6C5-F1
#
_entry.id   AF-A0AA38S6C5-F1
#
_cell.length_a   1.000
_cell.length_b   1.000
_cell.length_c   1.000
_cell.angle_alpha   90.00
_cell.angle_beta   90.00
_cell.angle_gamma   90.00
#
_symmetry.space_group_name_H-M   'P 1'
#
loop_
_entity.id
_entity.type
_entity.pdbx_description
1 polymer ?
#
loop_
_entity_poly.entity_id
_entity_poly.type
_entity_poly.pdbx_seq_one_letter_code
_entity_poly.pdbx_strand_id
1 'polypeptide(L)'
;MDLVDSAIWYQYPPEGLTSEGCTISEVTTTHVGQKIPTAEVLVERRPTHVDVSSTAEDTVRWLARQQGLVDFSVKDAYLTLDDSYDRVEWTSSVWFKGHIPKHAFCFWVACHHRLPTQDRMLTWKHDPPDWKCSLCGTCMDSHRHLFFECAFSSRVWEEVTLAINWRNAPTDWDVIMEMLSGPNPPRKFAYRLCMAASVYTIWNERNQRLFTSNRKPEIVCAKETIDVIMMRLAWRKMMKTKTSDDAG
;
A
#
# COMPACT_ATOMS: atom_id res chain seq x y z
N MET A 1 15.21 24.62 -21.18
CA MET A 1 13.95 25.37 -21.35
C MET A 1 12.83 24.62 -20.68
N ASP A 2 12.55 24.74 -19.39
CA ASP A 2 13.33 25.20 -18.23
C ASP A 2 12.74 24.49 -17.02
N LEU A 3 13.64 24.04 -16.15
CA LEU A 3 13.36 23.62 -14.78
C LEU A 3 12.98 24.86 -13.97
N VAL A 4 11.91 24.81 -13.18
CA VAL A 4 11.87 25.56 -11.91
C VAL A 4 11.06 24.80 -10.86
N ASP A 5 11.81 24.03 -10.08
CA ASP A 5 11.80 23.93 -8.62
C ASP A 5 10.47 24.00 -7.84
N SER A 6 10.12 22.83 -7.32
CA SER A 6 9.42 22.66 -6.05
C SER A 6 10.24 23.28 -4.91
N ALA A 7 9.76 24.38 -4.34
CA ALA A 7 10.28 24.90 -3.08
C ALA A 7 9.16 24.88 -2.03
N ILE A 8 9.30 23.98 -1.07
CA ILE A 8 8.46 23.86 0.12
C ILE A 8 8.94 24.93 1.09
N TRP A 9 8.09 25.89 1.47
CA TRP A 9 8.38 26.83 2.55
C TRP A 9 7.21 26.91 3.52
N TYR A 10 7.50 26.69 4.80
CA TYR A 10 6.62 26.92 5.97
C TYR A 10 7.10 28.20 6.67
N GLN A 11 6.18 29.08 7.13
CA GLN A 11 6.08 29.60 8.52
C GLN A 11 5.15 30.83 8.68
N TYR A 12 4.03 30.59 9.38
CA TYR A 12 3.38 31.22 10.55
C TYR A 12 3.29 32.72 10.92
N PRO A 13 2.25 33.09 11.71
CA PRO A 13 1.61 34.41 11.68
C PRO A 13 1.95 35.27 12.91
N PRO A 14 1.90 36.61 12.82
CA PRO A 14 1.83 37.45 14.01
C PRO A 14 0.37 37.57 14.48
N GLU A 15 0.23 37.58 15.79
CA GLU A 15 -1.02 37.70 16.53
C GLU A 15 -1.76 39.02 16.27
N GLY A 16 -3.09 38.93 16.32
CA GLY A 16 -3.96 40.10 16.51
C GLY A 16 -4.81 40.48 15.30
N LEU A 17 -5.79 39.63 14.94
CA LEU A 17 -7.02 40.11 14.30
C LEU A 17 -8.21 39.32 14.86
N THR A 18 -9.07 40.08 15.51
CA THR A 18 -10.36 39.69 16.08
C THR A 18 -11.30 39.14 15.01
N SER A 19 -12.26 38.36 15.51
CA SER A 19 -13.19 37.42 14.87
C SER A 19 -14.16 37.95 13.81
N GLU A 20 -13.83 38.91 12.96
CA GLU A 20 -14.78 39.41 11.95
C GLU A 20 -14.10 39.63 10.59
N GLY A 21 -14.39 38.75 9.62
CA GLY A 21 -14.07 39.07 8.21
C GLY A 21 -13.83 37.94 7.22
N CYS A 22 -14.05 36.65 7.54
CA CYS A 22 -13.91 35.58 6.55
C CYS A 22 -15.26 35.22 5.92
N THR A 23 -15.56 35.75 4.73
CA THR A 23 -16.68 35.29 3.89
C THR A 23 -16.21 34.20 2.93
N ILE A 24 -16.84 33.02 3.02
CA ILE A 24 -16.67 31.89 2.11
C ILE A 24 -17.44 32.18 0.81
N SER A 25 -16.80 32.02 -0.34
CA SER A 25 -17.49 31.99 -1.63
C SER A 25 -17.28 30.64 -2.32
N GLU A 26 -18.36 29.93 -2.61
CA GLU A 26 -18.37 28.67 -3.35
C GLU A 26 -17.99 28.89 -4.82
N VAL A 27 -17.07 28.08 -5.35
CA VAL A 27 -16.82 27.97 -6.79
C VAL A 27 -17.12 26.54 -7.23
N THR A 28 -18.18 26.37 -8.02
CA THR A 28 -18.52 25.11 -8.67
C THR A 28 -17.88 25.05 -10.05
N THR A 29 -17.01 24.05 -10.29
CA THR A 29 -16.60 23.70 -11.65
C THR A 29 -17.15 22.32 -11.99
N THR A 30 -18.03 22.26 -12.98
CA THR A 30 -18.55 21.02 -13.55
C THR A 30 -17.68 20.61 -14.73
N HIS A 31 -16.96 19.49 -14.62
CA HIS A 31 -16.49 18.76 -15.78
C HIS A 31 -16.54 17.24 -15.52
N VAL A 32 -17.53 16.60 -16.14
CA VAL A 32 -17.63 15.17 -16.51
C VAL A 32 -17.27 14.14 -15.42
N GLY A 33 -18.31 13.65 -14.73
CA GLY A 33 -18.49 12.22 -14.50
C GLY A 33 -17.81 11.51 -13.33
N GLN A 34 -16.95 12.17 -12.54
CA GLN A 34 -16.46 11.64 -11.27
C GLN A 34 -16.51 12.74 -10.20
N LYS A 35 -17.29 12.51 -9.13
CA LYS A 35 -17.24 13.35 -7.93
C LYS A 35 -15.92 13.10 -7.20
N ILE A 36 -14.89 13.86 -7.56
CA ILE A 36 -13.72 14.04 -6.70
C ILE A 36 -14.17 15.00 -5.59
N PRO A 37 -13.95 14.71 -4.29
CA PRO A 37 -14.17 15.70 -3.25
C PRO A 37 -13.25 16.88 -3.53
N THR A 38 -13.86 18.02 -3.82
CA THR A 38 -13.19 19.29 -4.10
C THR A 38 -12.26 19.58 -2.93
N ALA A 39 -10.94 19.61 -3.15
CA ALA A 39 -10.07 20.32 -2.24
C ALA A 39 -10.58 21.77 -2.22
N GLU A 40 -11.06 22.23 -1.08
CA GLU A 40 -11.39 23.64 -0.87
C GLU A 40 -10.13 24.45 -1.22
N VAL A 41 -10.16 25.10 -2.38
CA VAL A 41 -9.12 26.04 -2.77
C VAL A 41 -9.31 27.25 -1.87
N LEU A 42 -8.54 27.32 -0.79
CA LEU A 42 -8.36 28.54 -0.03
C LEU A 42 -7.75 29.57 -0.99
N VAL A 43 -8.55 30.52 -1.44
CA VAL A 43 -8.07 31.67 -2.21
C VAL A 43 -7.21 32.51 -1.27
N GLU A 44 -5.88 32.41 -1.40
CA GLU A 44 -4.94 33.27 -0.68
C GLU A 44 -5.13 34.73 -1.10
N ARG A 45 -5.60 35.58 -0.17
CA ARG A 45 -5.41 37.02 -0.28
C ARG A 45 -3.94 37.33 0.03
N ARG A 46 -3.16 37.76 -0.98
CA ARG A 46 -1.79 38.28 -0.76
C ARG A 46 -1.83 39.47 0.20
N PRO A 47 -1.11 39.45 1.34
CA PRO A 47 -0.89 40.65 2.13
C PRO A 47 0.04 41.58 1.36
N THR A 48 -0.36 42.82 1.14
CA THR A 48 0.40 43.78 0.33
C THR A 48 1.62 44.35 1.07
N HIS A 49 1.74 44.17 2.38
CA HIS A 49 2.92 44.58 3.15
C HIS A 49 3.06 43.70 4.40
N VAL A 50 4.21 43.03 4.54
CA VAL A 50 4.62 42.34 5.76
C VAL A 50 5.71 43.19 6.40
N ASP A 51 5.46 43.67 7.62
CA ASP A 51 6.43 44.45 8.36
C ASP A 51 7.37 43.50 9.12
N VAL A 52 8.64 43.43 8.70
CA VAL A 52 9.64 42.44 9.16
C VAL A 52 10.41 42.95 10.39
N SER A 53 9.94 44.01 11.06
CA SER A 53 10.68 44.66 12.17
C SER A 53 10.37 44.09 13.57
N SER A 54 9.85 42.86 13.66
CA SER A 54 9.54 42.21 14.92
C SER A 54 10.78 41.53 15.51
N THR A 55 11.11 41.78 16.78
CA THR A 55 12.14 41.04 17.54
C THR A 55 11.60 39.73 18.15
N ALA A 56 10.36 39.35 17.83
CA ALA A 56 9.77 38.12 18.33
C ALA A 56 10.36 36.91 17.60
N GLU A 57 10.50 35.78 18.31
CA GLU A 57 10.93 34.52 17.72
C GLU A 57 9.81 33.92 16.85
N ASP A 58 10.17 33.40 15.68
CA ASP A 58 9.25 32.73 14.77
C ASP A 58 8.66 31.46 15.41
N THR A 59 7.34 31.25 15.28
CA THR A 59 6.64 30.12 15.91
C THR A 59 5.97 29.17 14.91
N VAL A 60 5.86 27.91 15.34
CA VAL A 60 5.21 26.74 14.72
C VAL A 60 3.65 26.62 14.86
N ARG A 61 2.72 26.98 13.95
CA ARG A 61 1.23 27.04 14.24
C ARG A 61 0.21 26.25 13.36
N TRP A 62 -0.04 24.96 13.48
CA TRP A 62 -0.96 24.26 12.55
C TRP A 62 -2.43 24.76 12.46
N LEU A 63 -3.03 24.81 11.27
CA LEU A 63 -4.48 25.06 11.11
C LEU A 63 -5.24 23.72 11.18
N ALA A 64 -5.71 23.36 12.38
CA ALA A 64 -6.44 22.12 12.62
C ALA A 64 -7.89 22.21 12.16
N ARG A 65 -8.38 21.15 11.50
CA ARG A 65 -9.73 21.07 10.89
C ARG A 65 -10.88 21.43 11.85
N GLN A 66 -10.77 21.10 13.14
CA GLN A 66 -11.84 21.33 14.13
C GLN A 66 -11.51 22.40 15.18
N GLN A 67 -10.26 22.85 15.28
CA GLN A 67 -9.78 23.68 16.40
C GLN A 67 -9.18 25.01 15.95
N GLY A 68 -9.09 25.27 14.64
CA GLY A 68 -8.48 26.48 14.11
C GLY A 68 -6.95 26.47 14.27
N LEU A 69 -6.36 27.66 14.43
CA LEU A 69 -4.90 27.83 14.48
C LEU A 69 -4.33 27.40 15.85
N VAL A 70 -3.75 26.21 15.92
CA VAL A 70 -3.11 25.60 17.10
C VAL A 70 -1.58 25.63 16.99
N ASP A 71 -0.85 25.28 18.04
CA ASP A 71 0.59 25.02 17.92
C ASP A 71 0.82 23.75 17.09
N PHE A 72 1.89 23.74 16.29
CA PHE A 72 2.17 22.60 15.43
C PHE A 72 2.51 21.36 16.24
N SER A 73 1.77 20.30 15.92
CA SER A 73 2.06 18.94 16.36
C SER A 73 1.90 18.02 15.17
N VAL A 74 2.80 17.03 15.05
CA VAL A 74 2.67 15.96 14.04
C VAL A 74 1.32 15.25 14.17
N LYS A 75 0.79 15.14 15.40
CA LYS A 75 -0.54 14.55 15.65
C LYS A 75 -1.65 15.35 14.98
N ASP A 76 -1.69 16.66 15.17
CA ASP A 76 -2.77 17.51 14.65
C ASP A 76 -2.64 17.69 13.14
N ALA A 77 -1.40 17.75 12.63
CA ALA A 77 -1.13 17.70 11.20
C ALA A 77 -1.63 16.39 10.58
N TYR A 78 -1.28 15.25 11.18
CA TYR A 78 -1.75 13.95 10.74
C TYR A 78 -3.28 13.86 10.76
N LEU A 79 -3.94 14.21 11.86
CA LEU A 79 -5.41 14.15 11.98
C LEU A 79 -6.14 15.11 11.02
N THR A 80 -5.48 16.20 10.61
CA THR A 80 -6.05 17.14 9.62
C THR A 80 -5.95 16.61 8.19
N LEU A 81 -4.88 15.84 7.90
CA LEU A 81 -4.65 15.20 6.61
C LEU A 81 -5.35 13.84 6.47
N ASP A 82 -5.59 13.16 7.60
CA ASP A 82 -6.29 11.89 7.69
C ASP A 82 -7.79 12.15 7.57
N ASP A 83 -8.30 12.21 6.34
CA ASP A 83 -9.73 12.03 6.13
C ASP A 83 -10.12 10.67 6.71
N SER A 84 -11.21 10.60 7.47
CA SER A 84 -11.69 9.34 8.02
C SER A 84 -12.14 8.42 6.87
N TYR A 85 -11.20 7.69 6.27
CA TYR A 85 -11.46 6.75 5.20
C TYR A 85 -12.09 5.49 5.78
N ASP A 86 -13.10 4.97 5.08
CA ASP A 86 -13.66 3.67 5.41
C ASP A 86 -12.56 2.61 5.36
N ARG A 87 -12.55 1.75 6.38
CA ARG A 87 -11.57 0.68 6.48
C ARG A 87 -11.78 -0.31 5.34
N VAL A 88 -10.81 -0.43 4.45
CA VAL A 88 -10.94 -1.35 3.31
C VAL A 88 -10.90 -2.80 3.78
N GLU A 89 -11.81 -3.64 3.28
CA GLU A 89 -12.02 -5.03 3.71
C GLU A 89 -10.76 -5.90 3.70
N TRP A 90 -9.93 -5.73 2.65
CA TRP A 90 -8.69 -6.49 2.47
C TRP A 90 -7.63 -6.22 3.54
N THR A 91 -7.76 -5.15 4.33
CA THR A 91 -6.79 -4.76 5.39
C THR A 91 -6.52 -5.93 6.34
N SER A 92 -7.57 -6.69 6.66
CA SER A 92 -7.48 -7.86 7.54
C SER A 92 -6.73 -9.05 6.91
N SER A 93 -6.75 -9.17 5.58
CA SER A 93 -6.03 -10.19 4.81
C SER A 93 -4.53 -9.95 4.82
N VAL A 94 -4.11 -8.68 4.83
CA VAL A 94 -2.71 -8.26 4.85
C VAL A 94 -2.17 -8.21 6.29
N TRP A 95 -2.86 -7.50 7.17
CA TRP A 95 -2.39 -7.15 8.51
C TRP A 95 -3.03 -8.04 9.58
N PHE A 96 -2.58 -9.29 9.65
CA PHE A 96 -3.06 -10.28 10.63
C PHE A 96 -2.00 -10.62 11.67
N LYS A 97 -2.40 -10.98 12.89
CA LYS A 97 -1.45 -11.41 13.93
C LYS A 97 -0.59 -12.58 13.44
N GLY A 98 0.73 -12.41 13.46
CA GLY A 98 1.70 -13.41 12.99
C GLY A 98 2.05 -13.34 11.50
N HIS A 99 1.66 -12.26 10.79
CA HIS A 99 2.16 -11.98 9.44
C HIS A 99 3.68 -11.82 9.39
N ILE A 100 4.26 -11.97 8.20
CA ILE A 100 5.69 -11.73 7.95
C ILE A 100 5.81 -10.32 7.35
N PRO A 101 6.50 -9.36 8.01
CA PRO A 101 6.46 -7.94 7.59
C PRO A 101 6.82 -7.70 6.13
N LYS A 102 7.92 -8.28 5.63
CA LYS A 102 8.32 -8.13 4.22
C LYS A 102 7.29 -8.69 3.22
N HIS A 103 6.60 -9.78 3.57
CA HIS A 103 5.56 -10.37 2.73
C HIS A 103 4.28 -9.54 2.79
N ALA A 104 3.89 -9.10 3.98
CA ALA A 104 2.72 -8.24 4.18
C ALA A 104 2.87 -6.92 3.43
N PHE A 105 4.05 -6.29 3.47
CA PHE A 105 4.31 -5.06 2.72
C PHE A 105 4.19 -5.26 1.20
N CYS A 106 4.83 -6.30 0.65
CA CYS A 106 4.71 -6.61 -0.78
C CYS A 106 3.25 -6.91 -1.17
N PHE A 107 2.56 -7.70 -0.35
CA PHE A 107 1.16 -8.06 -0.56
C PHE A 107 0.22 -6.85 -0.47
N TRP A 108 0.48 -5.93 0.45
CA TRP A 108 -0.22 -4.65 0.54
C TRP A 108 -0.11 -3.83 -0.74
N VAL A 109 1.11 -3.66 -1.27
CA VAL A 109 1.33 -2.95 -2.54
C VAL A 109 0.62 -3.68 -3.70
N ALA A 110 0.61 -5.01 -3.67
CA ALA A 110 -0.14 -5.83 -4.63
C ALA A 110 -1.65 -5.59 -4.53
N CYS A 111 -2.24 -5.53 -3.33
CA CYS A 111 -3.67 -5.23 -3.13
C CYS A 111 -4.07 -3.86 -3.70
N HIS A 112 -3.14 -2.90 -3.73
CA HIS A 112 -3.38 -1.61 -4.37
C HIS A 112 -3.16 -1.63 -5.90
N HIS A 113 -2.82 -2.78 -6.48
CA HIS A 113 -2.40 -2.94 -7.87
C HIS A 113 -1.23 -2.01 -8.25
N ARG A 114 -0.34 -1.69 -7.29
CA ARG A 114 0.73 -0.70 -7.45
C ARG A 114 2.12 -1.30 -7.68
N LEU A 115 2.23 -2.62 -7.88
CA LEU A 115 3.48 -3.24 -8.29
C LEU A 115 3.84 -2.79 -9.74
N PRO A 116 5.10 -2.47 -10.04
CA PRO A 116 5.53 -2.01 -11.37
C PRO A 116 5.57 -3.15 -12.41
N THR A 117 4.39 -3.57 -12.84
CA THR A 117 4.16 -4.46 -13.99
C THR A 117 4.27 -3.68 -15.31
N GLN A 118 4.53 -4.40 -16.40
CA GLN A 118 4.76 -3.86 -17.73
C GLN A 118 3.52 -3.12 -18.23
N ASP A 119 2.32 -3.66 -18.04
CA ASP A 119 1.04 -3.00 -18.38
C ASP A 119 0.91 -1.59 -17.76
N ARG A 120 1.38 -1.40 -16.53
CA ARG A 120 1.44 -0.09 -15.88
C ARG A 120 2.54 0.79 -16.44
N MET A 121 3.71 0.21 -16.73
CA MET A 121 4.83 0.96 -17.32
C MET A 121 4.52 1.50 -18.73
N LEU A 122 3.58 0.91 -19.49
CA LEU A 122 3.12 1.46 -20.80
C LEU A 122 2.65 2.88 -20.66
N THR A 123 1.98 3.19 -19.55
CA THR A 123 1.39 4.51 -19.37
C THR A 123 2.45 5.62 -19.38
N TRP A 124 3.73 5.29 -19.15
CA TRP A 124 4.83 6.25 -19.02
C TRP A 124 5.92 6.11 -20.10
N LYS A 125 5.89 5.10 -20.97
CA LYS A 125 6.90 4.88 -22.02
C LYS A 125 6.26 4.46 -23.34
N HIS A 126 6.60 5.18 -24.42
CA HIS A 126 6.02 4.98 -25.75
C HIS A 126 6.71 3.90 -26.61
N ASP A 127 7.95 3.46 -26.30
CA ASP A 127 8.70 2.50 -27.13
C ASP A 127 9.10 1.21 -26.38
N PRO A 128 8.60 0.02 -26.80
CA PRO A 128 8.93 -1.28 -26.20
C PRO A 128 10.13 -2.00 -26.85
N PRO A 129 11.07 -2.61 -26.10
CA PRO A 129 11.76 -3.82 -26.54
C PRO A 129 11.11 -5.06 -25.91
N ASP A 130 10.58 -5.98 -26.72
CA ASP A 130 10.07 -7.32 -26.36
C ASP A 130 9.47 -7.46 -24.95
N TRP A 131 8.25 -6.93 -24.79
CA TRP A 131 7.51 -6.94 -23.53
C TRP A 131 6.91 -8.30 -23.21
N LYS A 132 7.80 -9.20 -22.84
CA LYS A 132 7.48 -10.53 -22.36
C LYS A 132 7.73 -10.57 -20.86
N CYS A 133 6.81 -11.20 -20.15
CA CYS A 133 6.90 -11.49 -18.74
C CYS A 133 8.21 -12.20 -18.46
N SER A 134 9.00 -11.71 -17.50
CA SER A 134 10.33 -12.30 -17.20
C SER A 134 10.24 -13.73 -16.65
N LEU A 135 9.06 -14.14 -16.20
CA LEU A 135 8.82 -15.47 -15.65
C LEU A 135 8.52 -16.52 -16.73
N CYS A 136 7.54 -16.27 -17.60
CA CYS A 136 7.10 -17.24 -18.61
C CYS A 136 7.56 -16.93 -20.04
N GLY A 137 7.95 -15.68 -20.33
CA GLY A 137 8.41 -15.26 -21.65
C GLY A 137 7.32 -15.18 -22.74
N THR A 138 6.02 -15.27 -22.40
CA THR A 138 4.95 -15.43 -23.41
C THR A 138 4.23 -14.14 -23.77
N CYS A 139 3.80 -13.36 -22.77
CA CYS A 139 3.07 -12.11 -22.96
C CYS A 139 3.51 -11.07 -21.92
N MET A 140 3.05 -9.84 -22.07
CA MET A 140 3.31 -8.76 -21.14
C MET A 140 2.81 -9.11 -19.72
N ASP A 141 3.61 -8.84 -18.69
CA ASP A 141 3.15 -9.00 -17.32
C ASP A 141 2.14 -7.90 -16.91
N SER A 142 1.07 -8.35 -16.28
CA SER A 142 0.02 -7.56 -15.64
C SER A 142 -0.23 -8.14 -14.25
N HIS A 143 -0.99 -7.45 -13.40
CA HIS A 143 -1.30 -7.96 -12.07
C HIS A 143 -1.92 -9.37 -12.11
N ARG A 144 -2.94 -9.57 -12.95
CA ARG A 144 -3.64 -10.86 -13.11
C ARG A 144 -2.71 -11.92 -13.69
N HIS A 145 -1.97 -11.57 -14.75
CA HIS A 145 -1.03 -12.50 -15.37
C HIS A 145 0.05 -12.93 -14.38
N LEU A 146 0.67 -11.97 -13.70
CA LEU A 146 1.82 -12.22 -12.84
C LEU A 146 1.49 -13.21 -11.72
N PHE A 147 0.31 -13.14 -11.12
CA PHE A 147 -0.03 -14.00 -9.98
C PHE A 147 -0.76 -15.29 -10.35
N PHE A 148 -1.60 -15.31 -11.40
CA PHE A 148 -2.47 -16.47 -11.65
C PHE A 148 -2.50 -17.00 -13.09
N GLU A 149 -2.20 -16.20 -14.12
CA GLU A 149 -2.23 -16.68 -15.52
C GLU A 149 -0.85 -17.05 -16.08
N CYS A 150 0.21 -16.60 -15.43
CA CYS A 150 1.59 -16.92 -15.78
C CYS A 150 1.86 -18.38 -15.44
N ALA A 151 2.19 -19.20 -16.45
CA ALA A 151 2.46 -20.63 -16.26
C ALA A 151 3.51 -20.95 -15.17
N PHE A 152 4.51 -20.08 -14.99
CA PHE A 152 5.46 -20.20 -13.88
C PHE A 152 4.78 -19.99 -12.52
N SER A 153 4.04 -18.90 -12.38
CA SER A 153 3.36 -18.52 -11.14
C SER A 153 2.23 -19.48 -10.77
N SER A 154 1.47 -19.97 -11.76
CA SER A 154 0.42 -20.96 -11.55
C SER A 154 0.98 -22.24 -10.93
N ARG A 155 2.13 -22.73 -11.41
CA ARG A 155 2.79 -23.90 -10.79
C ARG A 155 3.26 -23.63 -9.36
N VAL A 156 3.84 -22.45 -9.10
CA VAL A 156 4.20 -22.06 -7.72
C VAL A 156 2.96 -22.05 -6.83
N TRP A 157 1.85 -21.48 -7.30
CA TRP A 157 0.59 -21.41 -6.58
C TRP A 157 0.00 -22.80 -6.27
N GLU A 158 -0.04 -23.69 -7.27
CA GLU A 158 -0.54 -25.06 -7.13
C GLU A 158 0.25 -25.86 -6.08
N GLU A 159 1.58 -25.87 -6.16
CA GLU A 159 2.44 -26.58 -5.21
C GLU A 159 2.28 -26.05 -3.78
N VAL A 160 2.26 -24.72 -3.62
CA VAL A 160 2.14 -24.09 -2.29
C VAL A 160 0.76 -24.35 -1.68
N THR A 161 -0.31 -24.24 -2.46
CA THR A 161 -1.68 -24.48 -1.98
C THR A 161 -1.92 -25.95 -1.66
N LEU A 162 -1.36 -26.87 -2.44
CA LEU A 162 -1.38 -28.30 -2.16
C LEU A 162 -0.68 -28.62 -0.83
N ALA A 163 0.51 -28.06 -0.60
CA ALA A 163 1.31 -28.30 0.60
C ALA A 163 0.59 -27.92 1.90
N ILE A 164 -0.28 -26.90 1.86
CA ILE A 164 -1.08 -26.50 3.02
C ILE A 164 -2.51 -27.08 3.02
N ASN A 165 -2.79 -28.06 2.14
CA ASN A 165 -4.09 -28.70 1.96
C ASN A 165 -5.24 -27.69 1.69
N TRP A 166 -4.96 -26.65 0.91
CA TRP A 166 -5.98 -25.76 0.35
C TRP A 166 -6.54 -26.35 -0.94
N ARG A 167 -7.39 -27.38 -0.78
CA ARG A 167 -8.10 -27.99 -1.91
C ARG A 167 -8.99 -26.96 -2.61
N ASN A 168 -8.97 -26.96 -3.94
CA ASN A 168 -9.72 -26.03 -4.78
C ASN A 168 -9.43 -24.56 -4.44
N ALA A 169 -8.15 -24.23 -4.22
CA ALA A 169 -7.74 -22.84 -4.07
C ALA A 169 -8.16 -22.05 -5.32
N PRO A 170 -8.83 -20.89 -5.18
CA PRO A 170 -9.16 -20.07 -6.33
C PRO A 170 -7.89 -19.56 -7.01
N THR A 171 -8.01 -19.20 -8.27
CA THR A 171 -6.96 -18.53 -9.06
C THR A 171 -7.43 -17.15 -9.54
N ASP A 172 -8.45 -16.61 -8.88
CA ASP A 172 -8.95 -15.26 -9.09
C ASP A 172 -8.61 -14.40 -7.88
N TRP A 173 -8.01 -13.24 -8.13
CA TRP A 173 -7.50 -12.38 -7.07
C TRP A 173 -8.61 -11.91 -6.14
N ASP A 174 -9.72 -11.42 -6.70
CA ASP A 174 -10.80 -10.82 -5.93
C ASP A 174 -11.54 -11.87 -5.10
N VAL A 175 -11.78 -13.06 -5.67
CA VAL A 175 -12.35 -14.20 -4.94
C VAL A 175 -11.46 -14.60 -3.75
N ILE A 176 -10.14 -14.64 -3.94
CA ILE A 176 -9.21 -14.94 -2.83
C ILE A 176 -9.29 -13.84 -1.78
N MET A 177 -9.25 -12.56 -2.17
CA MET A 177 -9.29 -11.44 -1.22
C MET A 177 -10.57 -11.41 -0.39
N GLU A 178 -11.72 -11.71 -0.99
CA GLU A 178 -12.99 -11.86 -0.29
C GLU A 178 -12.91 -13.00 0.74
N MET A 179 -12.45 -14.19 0.33
CA MET A 179 -12.29 -15.34 1.24
C MET A 179 -11.34 -15.07 2.41
N LEU A 180 -10.28 -14.29 2.14
CA LEU A 180 -9.26 -13.96 3.13
C LEU A 180 -9.67 -12.83 4.07
N SER A 181 -10.73 -12.08 3.79
CA SER A 181 -11.16 -10.94 4.62
C SER A 181 -11.84 -11.38 5.93
N GLY A 182 -11.95 -10.49 6.91
CA GLY A 182 -12.67 -10.71 8.17
C GLY A 182 -11.88 -11.46 9.28
N PRO A 183 -12.55 -12.26 10.13
CA PRO A 183 -11.92 -12.97 11.25
C PRO A 183 -10.84 -13.96 10.80
N ASN A 184 -9.87 -14.26 11.68
CA ASN A 184 -8.66 -15.06 11.36
C ASN A 184 -8.56 -16.42 12.09
N PRO A 185 -9.45 -17.40 11.79
CA PRO A 185 -9.32 -18.75 12.32
C PRO A 185 -8.03 -19.43 11.81
N PRO A 186 -7.56 -20.52 12.47
CA PRO A 186 -6.29 -21.17 12.12
C PRO A 186 -6.12 -21.52 10.64
N ARG A 187 -7.19 -21.99 9.98
CA ARG A 187 -7.18 -22.32 8.54
C ARG A 187 -6.98 -21.08 7.68
N LYS A 188 -7.72 -20.00 7.96
CA LYS A 188 -7.57 -18.73 7.22
C LYS A 188 -6.20 -18.10 7.44
N PHE A 189 -5.59 -18.29 8.61
CA PHE A 189 -4.22 -17.84 8.83
C PHE A 189 -3.21 -18.51 7.89
N ALA A 190 -3.33 -19.83 7.70
CA ALA A 190 -2.50 -20.54 6.73
C ALA A 190 -2.73 -20.00 5.31
N TYR A 191 -3.98 -19.68 4.97
CA TYR A 191 -4.35 -19.14 3.66
C TYR A 191 -3.82 -17.73 3.43
N ARG A 192 -3.86 -16.85 4.44
CA ARG A 192 -3.25 -15.52 4.38
C ARG A 192 -1.72 -15.60 4.27
N LEU A 193 -1.08 -16.50 5.01
CA LEU A 193 0.36 -16.75 4.87
C LEU A 193 0.72 -17.27 3.48
N CYS A 194 -0.05 -18.22 2.96
CA CYS A 194 0.10 -18.75 1.61
C CYS A 194 0.04 -17.62 0.58
N MET A 195 -1.02 -16.82 0.60
CA MET A 195 -1.18 -15.70 -0.32
C MET A 195 -0.03 -14.70 -0.23
N ALA A 196 0.28 -14.19 0.97
CA ALA A 196 1.32 -13.20 1.15
C ALA A 196 2.72 -13.72 0.76
N ALA A 197 3.03 -14.98 1.08
CA ALA A 197 4.31 -15.59 0.73
C ALA A 197 4.43 -15.86 -0.77
N SER A 198 3.40 -16.39 -1.42
CA SER A 198 3.38 -16.60 -2.87
C SER A 198 3.55 -15.28 -3.63
N VAL A 199 2.79 -14.24 -3.25
CA VAL A 199 2.91 -12.90 -3.84
C VAL A 199 4.34 -12.36 -3.71
N TYR A 200 4.92 -12.45 -2.52
CA TYR A 200 6.30 -12.00 -2.30
C TYR A 200 7.31 -12.79 -3.15
N THR A 201 7.23 -14.12 -3.15
CA THR A 201 8.19 -14.97 -3.87
C THR A 201 8.11 -14.73 -5.37
N ILE A 202 6.90 -14.69 -5.94
CA ILE A 202 6.67 -14.43 -7.37
C ILE A 202 7.21 -13.05 -7.74
N TRP A 203 6.87 -12.03 -6.97
CA TRP A 203 7.34 -10.67 -7.20
C TRP A 203 8.87 -10.57 -7.13
N ASN A 204 9.47 -11.20 -6.11
CA ASN A 204 10.91 -11.21 -5.92
C ASN A 204 11.62 -11.93 -7.08
N GLU A 205 11.16 -13.12 -7.48
CA GLU A 205 11.74 -13.86 -8.60
C GLU A 205 11.61 -13.07 -9.91
N ARG A 206 10.44 -12.47 -10.19
CA ARG A 206 10.22 -11.62 -11.36
C ARG A 206 11.27 -10.51 -11.43
N ASN A 207 11.53 -9.84 -10.31
CA ASN A 207 12.52 -8.77 -10.24
C ASN A 207 13.96 -9.28 -10.33
N GLN A 208 14.29 -10.41 -9.70
CA GLN A 208 15.61 -11.03 -9.83
C GLN A 208 15.94 -11.32 -11.30
N ARG A 209 14.98 -11.83 -12.08
CA ARG A 209 15.18 -12.10 -13.51
C ARG A 209 15.33 -10.85 -14.38
N LEU A 210 14.83 -9.70 -13.93
CA LEU A 210 14.94 -8.43 -14.65
C LEU A 210 16.25 -7.70 -14.36
N PHE A 211 16.70 -7.73 -13.10
CA PHE A 211 17.84 -6.93 -12.64
C PHE A 211 19.11 -7.73 -12.38
N THR A 212 19.04 -9.06 -12.50
CA THR A 212 20.18 -9.97 -12.30
C THR A 212 20.15 -11.12 -13.30
N SER A 213 21.22 -11.92 -13.34
CA SER A 213 21.28 -13.17 -14.11
C SER A 213 20.65 -14.37 -13.40
N ASN A 214 20.16 -14.20 -12.16
CA ASN A 214 19.63 -15.30 -11.37
C ASN A 214 18.23 -15.68 -11.84
N ARG A 215 18.03 -16.99 -12.05
CA ARG A 215 16.75 -17.57 -12.47
C ARG A 215 16.53 -18.85 -11.69
N LYS A 216 15.52 -18.88 -10.82
CA LYS A 216 15.11 -20.08 -10.11
C LYS A 216 13.95 -20.75 -10.86
N PRO A 217 13.96 -22.09 -10.99
CA PRO A 217 12.79 -22.80 -11.51
C PRO A 217 11.64 -22.73 -10.50
N GLU A 218 10.42 -22.90 -10.98
CA GLU A 218 9.17 -22.77 -10.21
C GLU A 218 9.17 -23.66 -8.97
N ILE A 219 9.73 -24.88 -9.09
CA ILE A 219 9.78 -25.86 -8.00
C ILE A 219 10.65 -25.41 -6.83
N VAL A 220 11.74 -24.68 -7.11
CA VAL A 220 12.61 -24.12 -6.08
C VAL A 220 11.90 -22.96 -5.38
N CYS A 221 11.25 -22.07 -6.14
CA CYS A 221 10.43 -20.99 -5.59
C CYS A 221 9.28 -21.52 -4.74
N ALA A 222 8.59 -22.56 -5.20
CA ALA A 222 7.52 -23.23 -4.46
C ALA A 222 8.04 -23.81 -3.15
N LYS A 223 9.14 -24.57 -3.18
CA LYS A 223 9.76 -25.14 -2.00
C LYS A 223 10.16 -24.09 -0.97
N GLU A 224 10.87 -23.02 -1.38
CA GLU A 224 11.26 -21.93 -0.49
C GLU A 224 10.03 -21.25 0.13
N THR A 225 8.95 -21.09 -0.63
CA THR A 225 7.68 -20.53 -0.15
C THR A 225 7.03 -21.44 0.89
N ILE A 226 6.96 -22.74 0.62
CA ILE A 226 6.42 -23.76 1.53
C ILE A 226 7.21 -23.77 2.84
N ASP A 227 8.54 -23.80 2.78
CA ASP A 227 9.41 -23.82 3.97
C ASP A 227 9.15 -22.61 4.87
N VAL A 228 9.01 -21.41 4.29
CA VAL A 228 8.68 -20.19 5.04
C VAL A 228 7.30 -20.29 5.71
N ILE A 229 6.30 -20.82 4.99
CA ILE A 229 4.95 -20.99 5.55
C ILE A 229 4.97 -22.01 6.69
N MET A 230 5.58 -23.18 6.48
CA MET A 230 5.65 -24.26 7.47
C MET A 230 6.40 -23.83 8.73
N MET A 231 7.52 -23.15 8.59
CA MET A 231 8.26 -22.58 9.72
C MET A 231 7.40 -21.61 10.52
N ARG A 232 6.62 -20.75 9.85
CA ARG A 232 5.72 -19.79 10.53
C ARG A 232 4.52 -20.48 11.20
N LEU A 233 3.97 -21.52 10.59
CA LEU A 233 2.91 -22.34 11.18
C LEU A 233 3.39 -23.08 12.42
N ALA A 234 4.59 -23.67 12.36
CA ALA A 234 5.23 -24.34 13.49
C ALA A 234 5.49 -23.38 14.66
N TRP A 235 6.09 -22.22 14.38
CA TRP A 235 6.30 -21.17 15.38
C TRP A 235 4.99 -20.76 16.08
N ARG A 236 3.90 -20.58 15.33
CA ARG A 236 2.59 -20.24 15.92
C ARG A 236 2.06 -21.34 16.84
N LYS A 237 2.28 -22.62 16.51
CA LYS A 237 1.88 -23.74 17.37
C LYS A 237 2.67 -23.72 18.69
N MET A 238 3.99 -23.55 18.62
CA MET A 238 4.87 -23.48 19.80
C MET A 238 4.52 -22.32 20.73
N MET A 239 4.16 -21.16 20.18
CA MET A 239 3.76 -20.01 21.01
C MET A 239 2.41 -20.24 21.72
N LYS A 240 1.51 -21.05 21.15
CA LYS A 240 0.25 -21.39 21.81
C LYS A 240 0.42 -22.36 22.97
N THR A 241 1.32 -23.35 22.83
CA THR A 241 1.57 -24.34 23.89
C THR A 241 2.20 -23.70 25.12
N LYS A 242 3.16 -22.78 24.93
CA LYS A 242 3.74 -22.03 26.07
C LYS A 242 2.68 -21.24 26.84
N THR A 243 1.79 -20.54 26.14
CA THR A 243 0.73 -19.76 26.79
C THR A 243 -0.30 -20.62 27.52
N SER A 244 -0.52 -21.89 27.12
CA SER A 244 -1.38 -22.80 27.88
C SER A 244 -0.68 -23.36 29.12
N ASP A 245 0.62 -23.61 29.05
CA ASP A 245 1.41 -24.15 30.16
C ASP A 245 1.64 -23.10 31.26
N ASP A 246 1.77 -21.82 30.90
CA ASP A 246 1.94 -20.70 31.84
C ASP A 246 0.63 -20.28 32.56
N ALA A 247 -0.52 -20.81 32.12
CA ALA A 247 -1.85 -20.42 32.61
C ALA A 247 -2.52 -21.47 33.53
N GLY A 248 -1.86 -22.61 33.78
CA GLY A 248 -2.31 -23.69 34.66
C GLY A 248 -1.48 -23.80 35.93
#